data_AF-X0STB5-F1
#
_entry.id   AF-X0STB5-F1
#
_cell.length_a   1.000
_cell.length_b   1.000
_cell.length_c   1.000
_cell.angle_alpha   90.00
_cell.angle_beta   90.00
_cell.angle_gamma   90.00
#
_symmetry.space_group_name_H-M   'P 1'
#
loop_
_entity.id
_entity.type
_entity.pdbx_description
1 polymer ?
#
loop_
_entity_poly.entity_id
_entity_poly.type
_entity_poly.pdbx_seq_one_letter_code
_entity_poly.pdbx_strand_id
1 'polypeptide(L)'
;DYMMMVIYDGDLDAPVSWFLGNDQTNNWYGIRNQNGEEGFRCFTHDAEHIMKAAERTLGGVVNRTGPYIAGLYFQHSNPQWIHQRLMLVPEYRLRFADHAHKHLFNGGLLTADAAIGRFLARAQQIDMAIIAESARWGTSTLNKDTWQSAINNEVSNFFPSRSGVIISQLKNTRLWDGDVVAPLYPSVGALSFNQHGGSVHKGFSLTMSAPVGSSYIYYTLNGSDPREPLTGNAVGTQYAGPITLSKSVHVKARVLYGGTWSALNEAIFAIGPVVENLRITEIMYHPKYTGDPNDPNEEFIELKNIGPNTLNLNLVKFTEGIHFTFPDVELASGEHIVVVKEHTAFEAKYGTSVNTAEGQYTGSLANDGERIRLEDAIGRTILDFEYGDDWYPITDGGGFSLTMIDPSASAMYGSDEGMVAHWKFDDGSGGTAIDSVGTCDGILVGDTTWTAGRIGTALSFDGYGDYVAVDGGVDALAGNSF
;
A
#
# COMPACT_ATOMS: atom_id res chain seq x y z
N ASP A 1 -8.10 0.60 14.76
CA ASP A 1 -8.80 0.52 13.46
C ASP A 1 -10.29 0.79 13.63
N TYR A 2 -11.10 -0.17 14.10
CA TYR A 2 -12.56 0.01 14.26
C TYR A 2 -12.95 1.35 14.91
N MET A 3 -12.42 1.64 16.10
CA MET A 3 -12.74 2.91 16.78
C MET A 3 -12.19 4.14 16.07
N MET A 4 -11.07 4.03 15.36
CA MET A 4 -10.54 5.13 14.56
C MET A 4 -11.51 5.50 13.44
N MET A 5 -12.13 4.48 12.81
CA MET A 5 -13.14 4.70 11.77
C MET A 5 -14.37 5.38 12.35
N VAL A 6 -14.99 4.83 13.40
CA VAL A 6 -16.17 5.44 14.08
C VAL A 6 -15.92 6.91 14.48
N ILE A 7 -14.71 7.19 14.97
CA ILE A 7 -14.31 8.56 15.32
C ILE A 7 -14.14 9.40 14.06
N TYR A 8 -13.49 8.88 13.01
CA TYR A 8 -13.22 9.58 11.76
C TYR A 8 -14.46 9.81 10.90
N ASP A 9 -15.32 8.84 10.69
CA ASP A 9 -16.54 8.97 9.90
C ASP A 9 -17.64 9.72 10.70
N GLY A 10 -17.56 9.67 12.03
CA GLY A 10 -18.55 10.27 12.92
C GLY A 10 -19.84 9.44 12.95
N ASP A 11 -19.73 8.11 13.01
CA ASP A 11 -20.89 7.24 13.07
C ASP A 11 -21.73 7.51 14.34
N LEU A 12 -22.94 8.01 14.13
CA LEU A 12 -23.89 8.31 15.20
C LEU A 12 -24.72 7.10 15.61
N ASP A 13 -24.62 5.98 14.89
CA ASP A 13 -25.41 4.79 15.17
C ASP A 13 -24.58 3.54 15.52
N ALA A 14 -23.25 3.57 15.36
CA ALA A 14 -22.37 2.48 15.77
C ALA A 14 -21.13 2.93 16.57
N PRO A 15 -20.56 2.07 17.45
CA PRO A 15 -21.20 0.91 18.08
C PRO A 15 -22.19 1.33 19.20
N VAL A 16 -22.32 2.64 19.42
CA VAL A 16 -23.21 3.28 20.40
C VAL A 16 -24.12 4.20 19.63
N SER A 17 -25.43 4.09 19.83
CA SER A 17 -26.39 4.88 19.07
C SER A 17 -26.76 6.17 19.78
N TRP A 18 -26.60 7.30 19.10
CA TRP A 18 -27.13 8.60 19.51
C TRP A 18 -28.66 8.60 19.53
N PHE A 19 -29.30 7.91 18.59
CA PHE A 19 -30.75 7.77 18.51
C PHE A 19 -31.34 7.00 19.69
N LEU A 20 -30.53 6.15 20.32
CA LEU A 20 -30.88 5.43 21.54
C LEU A 20 -30.34 6.10 22.81
N GLY A 21 -29.95 7.39 22.76
CA GLY A 21 -29.54 8.14 23.95
C GLY A 21 -28.06 8.04 24.32
N ASN A 22 -27.22 7.43 23.48
CA ASN A 22 -25.81 7.11 23.72
C ASN A 22 -25.55 6.20 24.95
N ASP A 23 -26.56 5.47 25.41
CA ASP A 23 -26.44 4.51 26.51
C ASP A 23 -26.67 3.05 26.08
N GLN A 24 -27.00 2.85 24.81
CA GLN A 24 -27.23 1.53 24.21
C GLN A 24 -26.28 1.27 23.05
N THR A 25 -26.00 -0.02 22.85
CA THR A 25 -25.20 -0.49 21.72
C THR A 25 -26.07 -0.68 20.48
N ASN A 26 -25.50 -0.44 19.30
CA ASN A 26 -26.17 -0.68 18.03
C ASN A 26 -25.14 -0.92 16.89
N ASN A 27 -25.59 -1.52 15.79
CA ASN A 27 -24.93 -1.54 14.48
C ASN A 27 -23.44 -1.98 14.45
N TRP A 28 -23.08 -3.01 15.22
CA TRP A 28 -21.76 -3.64 15.15
C TRP A 28 -21.81 -5.15 15.32
N TYR A 29 -20.79 -5.83 14.78
CA TYR A 29 -20.56 -7.25 15.00
C TYR A 29 -19.16 -7.52 15.53
N GLY A 30 -19.04 -8.54 16.39
CA GLY A 30 -17.77 -9.09 16.84
C GLY A 30 -17.60 -10.51 16.35
N ILE A 31 -16.51 -10.80 15.66
CA ILE A 31 -16.15 -12.17 15.27
C ILE A 31 -14.80 -12.54 15.88
N ARG A 32 -14.56 -13.82 16.10
CA ARG A 32 -13.28 -14.34 16.56
C ARG A 32 -13.00 -15.64 15.83
N ASN A 33 -11.74 -15.86 15.44
CA ASN A 33 -11.31 -17.15 14.94
C ASN A 33 -11.46 -18.22 16.04
N GLN A 34 -12.04 -19.37 15.70
CA GLN A 34 -12.28 -20.47 16.65
C GLN A 34 -10.99 -21.13 17.13
N ASN A 35 -9.88 -20.98 16.40
CA ASN A 35 -8.56 -21.49 16.80
C ASN A 35 -8.02 -20.83 18.08
N GLY A 36 -8.59 -19.68 18.48
CA GLY A 36 -8.28 -18.99 19.72
C GLY A 36 -6.98 -18.16 19.69
N GLU A 37 -6.24 -18.17 18.59
CA GLU A 37 -4.95 -17.48 18.43
C GLU A 37 -5.11 -15.96 18.31
N GLU A 38 -6.28 -15.51 17.86
CA GLU A 38 -6.62 -14.10 17.73
C GLU A 38 -7.73 -13.65 18.69
N GLY A 39 -7.70 -12.37 19.04
CA GLY A 39 -8.80 -11.70 19.74
C GLY A 39 -10.01 -11.43 18.85
N PHE A 40 -11.05 -10.83 19.43
CA PHE A 40 -12.22 -10.40 18.66
C PHE A 40 -11.85 -9.29 17.67
N ARG A 41 -12.39 -9.39 16.46
CA ARG A 41 -12.39 -8.32 15.45
C ARG A 41 -13.79 -7.72 15.38
N CYS A 42 -13.87 -6.39 15.30
CA CYS A 42 -15.13 -5.65 15.28
C CYS A 42 -15.40 -5.10 13.88
N PHE A 43 -16.65 -5.16 13.43
CA PHE A 43 -17.09 -4.75 12.10
C PHE A 43 -18.28 -3.80 12.23
N THR A 44 -18.26 -2.75 11.41
CA THR A 44 -19.38 -1.82 11.32
C THR A 44 -20.49 -2.48 10.50
N HIS A 45 -21.72 -2.26 10.92
CA HIS A 45 -22.94 -2.59 10.20
C HIS A 45 -23.77 -1.31 10.03
N ASP A 46 -24.64 -1.22 9.03
CA ASP A 46 -25.65 -0.15 8.89
C ASP A 46 -25.10 1.25 9.23
N ALA A 47 -24.05 1.63 8.49
CA ALA A 47 -23.26 2.84 8.72
C ALA A 47 -23.74 4.03 7.88
N GLU A 48 -25.04 4.16 7.63
CA GLU A 48 -25.61 5.25 6.82
C GLU A 48 -25.65 6.60 7.55
N HIS A 49 -25.43 6.59 8.87
CA HIS A 49 -25.45 7.78 9.73
C HIS A 49 -24.06 8.39 9.97
N ILE A 50 -23.12 8.17 9.04
CA ILE A 50 -21.78 8.75 9.01
C ILE A 50 -21.73 10.09 8.27
N MET A 51 -20.58 10.76 8.31
CA MET A 51 -20.28 11.95 7.48
C MET A 51 -21.34 13.05 7.62
N LYS A 52 -21.83 13.25 8.85
CA LYS A 52 -22.90 14.20 9.19
C LYS A 52 -24.24 13.92 8.51
N ALA A 53 -24.49 12.73 7.95
CA ALA A 53 -25.77 12.39 7.33
C ALA A 53 -26.97 12.67 8.25
N ALA A 54 -26.85 12.32 9.54
CA ALA A 54 -27.87 12.63 10.55
C ALA A 54 -27.85 14.11 11.01
N GLU A 55 -26.69 14.75 11.07
CA GLU A 55 -26.53 16.18 11.47
C GLU A 55 -26.84 17.19 10.36
N ARG A 56 -27.06 16.76 9.11
CA ARG A 56 -27.56 17.63 8.00
C ARG A 56 -28.87 18.34 8.34
N THR A 57 -29.50 18.01 9.47
CA THR A 57 -30.64 18.71 10.03
C THR A 57 -30.29 19.83 11.03
N LEU A 58 -29.17 19.78 11.80
CA LEU A 58 -28.75 20.84 12.75
C LEU A 58 -27.23 20.81 13.11
N GLY A 59 -26.39 21.50 12.33
CA GLY A 59 -25.32 22.41 12.82
C GLY A 59 -24.11 21.93 13.67
N GLY A 60 -23.71 20.66 13.65
CA GLY A 60 -22.66 20.13 14.55
C GLY A 60 -21.29 19.77 13.94
N VAL A 61 -20.28 19.67 14.82
CA VAL A 61 -19.08 18.85 14.61
C VAL A 61 -19.33 17.53 15.32
N VAL A 62 -19.47 16.43 14.56
CA VAL A 62 -19.63 15.10 15.16
C VAL A 62 -18.38 14.71 15.94
N ASN A 63 -18.56 14.44 17.23
CA ASN A 63 -17.55 13.88 18.12
C ASN A 63 -18.02 12.54 18.70
N ARG A 64 -17.33 11.46 18.34
CA ARG A 64 -17.61 10.08 18.81
C ARG A 64 -16.52 9.53 19.73
N THR A 65 -15.66 10.38 20.30
CA THR A 65 -14.62 9.91 21.23
C THR A 65 -15.16 9.45 22.58
N GLY A 66 -16.43 9.74 22.89
CA GLY A 66 -17.00 9.54 24.23
C GLY A 66 -16.48 10.57 25.24
N PRO A 67 -16.65 10.31 26.55
CA PRO A 67 -17.11 9.05 27.12
C PRO A 67 -18.62 8.81 26.99
N TYR A 68 -19.01 7.54 26.82
CA TYR A 68 -20.39 7.05 26.81
C TYR A 68 -20.61 5.99 27.90
N ILE A 69 -21.85 5.89 28.37
CA ILE A 69 -22.24 4.96 29.43
C ILE A 69 -22.63 3.56 28.91
N ALA A 70 -22.85 3.46 27.60
CA ALA A 70 -23.12 2.21 26.90
C ALA A 70 -21.98 1.20 27.14
N GLY A 71 -22.30 0.09 27.80
CA GLY A 71 -21.35 -0.96 28.20
C GLY A 71 -21.16 -1.14 29.71
N LEU A 72 -21.74 -0.26 30.54
CA LEU A 72 -21.85 -0.49 31.99
C LEU A 72 -22.61 -1.78 32.33
N TYR A 73 -23.64 -2.09 31.54
CA TYR A 73 -24.40 -3.33 31.63
C TYR A 73 -24.00 -4.27 30.50
N PHE A 74 -23.89 -5.56 30.81
CA PHE A 74 -23.45 -6.58 29.85
C PHE A 74 -24.27 -6.58 28.55
N GLN A 75 -25.59 -6.39 28.64
CA GLN A 75 -26.51 -6.33 27.51
C GLN A 75 -26.24 -5.17 26.52
N HIS A 76 -25.46 -4.18 26.94
CA HIS A 76 -25.04 -3.05 26.10
C HIS A 76 -23.52 -3.02 25.92
N SER A 77 -22.82 -4.11 26.22
CA SER A 77 -21.37 -4.25 25.99
C SER A 77 -21.06 -4.05 24.51
N ASN A 78 -19.99 -3.31 24.22
CA ASN A 78 -19.65 -2.89 22.87
C ASN A 78 -18.17 -2.49 22.73
N PRO A 79 -17.64 -2.33 21.51
CA PRO A 79 -16.25 -1.94 21.28
C PRO A 79 -15.85 -0.58 21.86
N GLN A 80 -16.75 0.41 21.87
CA GLN A 80 -16.49 1.73 22.47
C GLN A 80 -16.27 1.61 23.98
N TRP A 81 -17.01 0.74 24.66
CA TRP A 81 -16.78 0.46 26.08
C TRP A 81 -15.38 -0.11 26.33
N ILE A 82 -14.99 -1.12 25.56
CA ILE A 82 -13.65 -1.74 25.66
C ILE A 82 -12.57 -0.68 25.40
N HIS A 83 -12.73 0.13 24.37
CA HIS A 83 -11.83 1.24 24.04
C HIS A 83 -11.67 2.23 25.21
N GLN A 84 -12.78 2.68 25.80
CA GLN A 84 -12.76 3.58 26.95
C GLN A 84 -12.08 2.97 28.18
N ARG A 85 -12.19 1.64 28.38
CA ARG A 85 -11.46 0.94 29.44
C ARG A 85 -9.97 0.86 29.13
N LEU A 86 -9.59 0.64 27.87
CA LEU A 86 -8.20 0.63 27.44
C LEU A 86 -7.56 2.03 27.50
N MET A 87 -8.32 3.12 27.39
CA MET A 87 -7.82 4.48 27.58
C MET A 87 -7.20 4.72 28.97
N LEU A 88 -7.54 3.90 29.98
CA LEU A 88 -6.89 3.95 31.30
C LEU A 88 -5.40 3.58 31.23
N VAL A 89 -4.98 2.86 30.18
CA VAL A 89 -3.60 2.40 29.99
C VAL A 89 -2.83 3.44 29.15
N PRO A 90 -1.81 4.13 29.70
CA PRO A 90 -1.05 5.14 28.94
C PRO A 90 -0.43 4.60 27.65
N GLU A 91 0.06 3.36 27.68
CA GLU A 91 0.63 2.68 26.51
C GLU A 91 -0.42 2.46 25.40
N TYR A 92 -1.67 2.13 25.75
CA TYR A 92 -2.74 2.03 24.75
C TYR A 92 -3.01 3.37 24.08
N ARG A 93 -3.05 4.46 24.86
CA ARG A 93 -3.26 5.81 24.31
C ARG A 93 -2.15 6.22 23.35
N LEU A 94 -0.90 5.90 23.66
CA LEU A 94 0.23 6.18 22.76
C LEU A 94 0.15 5.33 21.49
N ARG A 95 -0.16 4.03 21.59
CA ARG A 95 -0.37 3.17 20.40
C ARG A 95 -1.51 3.66 19.52
N PHE A 96 -2.60 4.14 20.14
CA PHE A 96 -3.70 4.77 19.41
C PHE A 96 -3.23 6.05 18.70
N ALA A 97 -2.39 6.85 19.35
CA ALA A 97 -1.81 8.05 18.74
C ALA A 97 -0.89 7.73 17.56
N ASP A 98 -0.09 6.69 17.65
CA ASP A 98 0.77 6.22 16.55
C ASP A 98 -0.07 5.79 15.35
N HIS A 99 -1.14 5.04 15.61
CA HIS A 99 -2.09 4.63 14.59
C HIS A 99 -2.84 5.84 13.99
N ALA A 100 -3.24 6.81 14.82
CA ALA A 100 -3.80 8.07 14.36
C ALA A 100 -2.83 8.83 13.45
N HIS A 101 -1.56 8.91 13.84
CA HIS A 101 -0.53 9.62 13.08
C HIS A 101 -0.32 8.98 11.70
N LYS A 102 -0.16 7.66 11.67
CA LYS A 102 -0.01 6.87 10.43
C LYS A 102 -1.12 7.15 9.42
N HIS A 103 -2.37 7.27 9.88
CA HIS A 103 -3.51 7.41 8.98
C HIS A 103 -3.89 8.86 8.69
N LEU A 104 -3.67 9.81 9.60
CA LEU A 104 -4.14 11.19 9.46
C LEU A 104 -3.08 12.16 8.90
N PHE A 105 -1.83 11.73 8.76
CA PHE A 105 -0.73 12.56 8.26
C PHE A 105 0.01 11.88 7.10
N ASN A 106 0.88 12.64 6.43
CA ASN A 106 1.88 12.15 5.49
C ASN A 106 1.32 11.24 4.36
N GLY A 107 0.15 11.57 3.80
CA GLY A 107 -0.51 10.76 2.77
C GLY A 107 -1.21 9.50 3.29
N GLY A 108 -1.35 9.36 4.61
CA GLY A 108 -2.08 8.28 5.25
C GLY A 108 -3.53 8.19 4.78
N LEU A 109 -4.14 7.00 4.95
CA LEU A 109 -5.45 6.70 4.38
C LEU A 109 -6.56 7.70 4.78
N LEU A 110 -6.49 8.32 5.95
CA LEU A 110 -7.49 9.25 6.47
C LEU A 110 -7.12 10.74 6.24
N THR A 111 -6.09 11.01 5.42
CA THR A 111 -5.83 12.36 4.88
C THR A 111 -6.90 12.75 3.87
N ALA A 112 -7.08 14.06 3.65
CA ALA A 112 -8.12 14.58 2.77
C ALA A 112 -8.02 14.00 1.36
N ASP A 113 -6.83 14.06 0.72
CA ASP A 113 -6.63 13.58 -0.65
C ASP A 113 -6.92 12.08 -0.79
N ALA A 114 -6.40 11.26 0.14
CA ALA A 114 -6.62 9.81 0.11
C ALA A 114 -8.08 9.44 0.35
N ALA A 115 -8.77 10.13 1.27
CA ALA A 115 -10.18 9.89 1.57
C ALA A 115 -11.09 10.35 0.42
N ILE A 116 -10.85 11.53 -0.16
CA ILE A 116 -11.56 12.05 -1.33
C ILE A 116 -11.37 11.11 -2.52
N GLY A 117 -10.14 10.66 -2.79
CA GLY A 117 -9.86 9.73 -3.87
C GLY A 117 -10.66 8.43 -3.76
N ARG A 118 -10.69 7.81 -2.56
CA ARG A 118 -11.51 6.60 -2.32
C ARG A 118 -13.01 6.86 -2.42
N PHE A 119 -13.48 7.99 -1.91
CA PHE A 119 -14.89 8.37 -1.97
C PHE A 119 -15.36 8.56 -3.41
N LEU A 120 -14.59 9.31 -4.22
CA LEU A 120 -14.88 9.55 -5.63
C LEU A 120 -14.82 8.27 -6.46
N ALA A 121 -13.84 7.40 -6.21
CA ALA A 121 -13.76 6.10 -6.88
C ALA A 121 -15.01 5.25 -6.61
N ARG A 122 -15.50 5.22 -5.36
CA ARG A 122 -16.75 4.51 -5.02
C ARG A 122 -17.98 5.17 -5.65
N ALA A 123 -18.05 6.50 -5.66
CA ALA A 123 -19.14 7.23 -6.30
C ALA A 123 -19.20 6.94 -7.81
N GLN A 124 -18.04 6.92 -8.48
CA GLN A 124 -17.93 6.62 -9.91
C GLN A 124 -18.43 5.21 -10.25
N GLN A 125 -18.16 4.21 -9.40
CA GLN A 125 -18.59 2.83 -9.62
C GLN A 125 -20.12 2.68 -9.72
N ILE A 126 -20.89 3.53 -9.04
CA ILE A 126 -22.36 3.47 -9.04
C ILE A 126 -23.01 4.59 -9.87
N ASP A 127 -22.21 5.43 -10.53
CA ASP A 127 -22.67 6.64 -11.22
C ASP A 127 -23.77 6.33 -12.24
N MET A 128 -23.53 5.32 -13.08
CA MET A 128 -24.48 4.87 -14.10
C MET A 128 -25.78 4.33 -13.49
N ALA A 129 -25.68 3.62 -12.37
CA ALA A 129 -26.86 3.13 -11.66
C ALA A 129 -27.71 4.30 -11.13
N ILE A 130 -27.07 5.36 -10.62
CA ILE A 130 -27.78 6.57 -10.15
C ILE A 130 -28.50 7.28 -11.30
N ILE A 131 -27.90 7.35 -12.50
CA ILE A 131 -28.55 7.91 -13.68
C ILE A 131 -29.80 7.10 -14.03
N ALA A 132 -29.68 5.77 -14.09
CA ALA A 132 -30.79 4.88 -14.42
C ALA A 132 -31.93 4.97 -13.39
N GLU A 133 -31.60 4.95 -12.09
CA GLU A 133 -32.59 5.10 -11.01
C GLU A 133 -33.27 6.47 -11.03
N SER A 134 -32.52 7.54 -11.32
CA SER A 134 -33.07 8.89 -11.48
C SER A 134 -34.05 8.98 -12.65
N ALA A 135 -33.76 8.32 -13.77
CA ALA A 135 -34.65 8.31 -14.93
C ALA A 135 -35.94 7.50 -14.69
N ARG A 136 -35.83 6.39 -13.93
CA ARG A 136 -36.95 5.48 -13.69
C ARG A 136 -37.86 5.92 -12.55
N TRP A 137 -37.27 6.37 -11.45
CA TRP A 137 -37.96 6.64 -10.19
C TRP A 137 -37.70 8.04 -9.62
N GLY A 138 -36.94 8.86 -10.33
CA GLY A 138 -36.49 10.14 -9.81
C GLY A 138 -37.61 11.14 -9.57
N THR A 139 -37.34 12.05 -8.64
CA THR A 139 -38.19 13.20 -8.33
C THR A 139 -37.36 14.47 -8.41
N SER A 140 -37.96 15.64 -8.13
CA SER A 140 -37.22 16.90 -8.03
C SER A 140 -36.13 16.89 -6.95
N THR A 141 -36.23 16.00 -5.95
CA THR A 141 -35.27 15.90 -4.83
C THR A 141 -34.48 14.59 -4.82
N LEU A 142 -34.83 13.63 -5.68
CA LEU A 142 -34.16 12.34 -5.82
C LEU A 142 -33.75 12.17 -7.28
N ASN A 143 -32.62 12.76 -7.65
CA ASN A 143 -32.10 12.72 -9.01
C ASN A 143 -30.57 12.87 -9.04
N LYS A 144 -30.01 12.70 -10.24
CA LYS A 144 -28.57 12.81 -10.50
C LYS A 144 -27.95 14.11 -9.99
N ASP A 145 -28.61 15.24 -10.15
CA ASP A 145 -28.08 16.55 -9.76
C ASP A 145 -28.00 16.69 -8.23
N THR A 146 -29.03 16.20 -7.53
CA THR A 146 -29.03 16.16 -6.06
C THR A 146 -27.97 15.21 -5.50
N TRP A 147 -27.76 14.05 -6.14
CA TRP A 147 -26.68 13.12 -5.79
C TRP A 147 -25.30 13.75 -6.00
N GLN A 148 -25.08 14.41 -7.14
CA GLN A 148 -23.82 15.11 -7.42
C GLN A 148 -23.58 16.24 -6.43
N SER A 149 -24.63 16.97 -6.04
CA SER A 149 -24.54 18.02 -5.01
C SER A 149 -24.16 17.44 -3.65
N ALA A 150 -24.67 16.26 -3.29
CA ALA A 150 -24.29 15.57 -2.07
C ALA A 150 -22.80 15.16 -2.07
N ILE A 151 -22.30 14.62 -3.19
CA ILE A 151 -20.87 14.33 -3.39
C ILE A 151 -20.03 15.59 -3.21
N ASN A 152 -20.39 16.67 -3.90
CA ASN A 152 -19.65 17.93 -3.87
C ASN A 152 -19.58 18.49 -2.43
N ASN A 153 -20.65 18.36 -1.65
CA ASN A 153 -20.66 18.77 -0.25
C ASN A 153 -19.62 18.00 0.59
N GLU A 154 -19.52 16.68 0.42
CA GLU A 154 -18.56 15.88 1.20
C GLU A 154 -17.11 16.21 0.84
N VAL A 155 -16.83 16.32 -0.46
CA VAL A 155 -15.51 16.67 -0.99
C VAL A 155 -15.09 18.08 -0.55
N SER A 156 -16.03 19.03 -0.51
CA SER A 156 -15.71 20.43 -0.22
C SER A 156 -15.69 20.75 1.29
N ASN A 157 -16.50 20.06 2.10
CA ASN A 157 -16.76 20.46 3.48
C ASN A 157 -16.34 19.43 4.53
N PHE A 158 -16.60 18.14 4.30
CA PHE A 158 -16.32 17.10 5.30
C PHE A 158 -14.83 16.71 5.28
N PHE A 159 -14.35 16.13 4.18
CA PHE A 159 -13.01 15.54 4.11
C PHE A 159 -11.88 16.55 4.36
N PRO A 160 -11.88 17.78 3.79
CA PRO A 160 -10.75 18.70 3.91
C PRO A 160 -10.42 19.10 5.36
N SER A 161 -11.44 19.19 6.22
CA SER A 161 -11.28 19.61 7.61
C SER A 161 -11.12 18.43 8.59
N ARG A 162 -11.45 17.20 8.15
CA ARG A 162 -11.72 16.11 9.09
C ARG A 162 -10.49 15.71 9.90
N SER A 163 -9.33 15.54 9.27
CA SER A 163 -8.12 15.12 9.98
C SER A 163 -7.75 16.10 11.10
N GLY A 164 -7.88 17.41 10.86
CA GLY A 164 -7.66 18.46 11.87
C GLY A 164 -8.66 18.41 13.02
N VAL A 165 -9.95 18.21 12.71
CA VAL A 165 -11.01 18.04 13.72
C VAL A 165 -10.73 16.83 14.61
N ILE A 166 -10.39 15.68 14.02
CA ILE A 166 -10.11 14.45 14.75
C ILE A 166 -8.89 14.62 15.66
N ILE A 167 -7.80 15.19 15.17
CA ILE A 167 -6.62 15.45 16.01
C ILE A 167 -6.95 16.38 17.18
N SER A 168 -7.79 17.39 16.96
CA SER A 168 -8.28 18.24 18.04
C SER A 168 -9.11 17.44 19.07
N GLN A 169 -10.03 16.59 18.62
CA GLN A 169 -10.82 15.74 19.51
C GLN A 169 -9.95 14.75 20.30
N LEU A 170 -9.01 14.06 19.64
CA LEU A 170 -8.10 13.08 20.27
C LEU A 170 -7.18 13.72 21.33
N LYS A 171 -6.76 14.97 21.14
CA LYS A 171 -5.98 15.72 22.14
C LYS A 171 -6.80 16.09 23.39
N ASN A 172 -8.13 16.09 23.28
CA ASN A 172 -9.05 16.54 24.32
C ASN A 172 -9.90 15.41 24.92
N THR A 173 -9.58 14.14 24.64
CA THR A 173 -10.34 13.00 25.16
C THR A 173 -10.25 12.85 26.67
N ARG A 174 -11.32 12.32 27.25
CA ARG A 174 -11.48 12.17 28.70
C ARG A 174 -11.93 10.77 29.06
N LEU A 175 -11.58 10.35 30.28
CA LEU A 175 -12.08 9.12 30.86
C LEU A 175 -13.50 9.31 31.37
N TRP A 176 -14.30 8.26 31.21
CA TRP A 176 -15.64 8.16 31.78
C TRP A 176 -15.64 8.33 33.32
N ASP A 177 -14.66 7.73 33.99
CA ASP A 177 -14.58 7.69 35.45
C ASP A 177 -13.85 8.93 35.98
N GLY A 178 -14.60 9.91 36.50
CA GLY A 178 -14.06 11.10 37.14
C GLY A 178 -13.66 12.25 36.21
N ASP A 179 -14.07 12.25 34.95
CA ASP A 179 -13.82 13.32 33.96
C ASP A 179 -12.32 13.68 33.79
N VAL A 180 -11.45 12.69 33.97
CA VAL A 180 -10.00 12.85 33.91
C VAL A 180 -9.55 13.01 32.47
N VAL A 181 -8.74 14.03 32.19
CA VAL A 181 -8.12 14.27 30.88
C VAL A 181 -7.18 13.10 30.53
N ALA A 182 -7.47 12.40 29.44
CA ALA A 182 -6.71 11.25 28.98
C ALA A 182 -6.59 11.30 27.45
N PRO A 183 -5.67 12.13 26.93
CA PRO A 183 -5.52 12.34 25.50
C PRO A 183 -5.12 11.05 24.79
N LEU A 184 -5.82 10.76 23.69
CA LEU A 184 -5.50 9.72 22.70
C LEU A 184 -4.48 10.20 21.67
N TYR A 185 -4.09 11.48 21.71
CA TYR A 185 -3.00 12.03 20.90
C TYR A 185 -2.15 13.01 21.73
N PRO A 186 -0.81 12.84 21.78
CA PRO A 186 0.05 13.69 22.59
C PRO A 186 0.01 15.19 22.22
N SER A 187 0.28 16.03 23.20
CA SER A 187 0.48 17.47 22.97
C SER A 187 1.78 17.77 22.22
N VAL A 188 2.80 16.92 22.41
CA VAL A 188 4.08 16.99 21.68
C VAL A 188 3.85 16.57 20.22
N GLY A 189 4.09 17.51 19.30
CA GLY A 189 3.99 17.24 17.86
C GLY A 189 5.06 16.26 17.38
N ALA A 190 4.70 15.43 16.41
CA ALA A 190 5.66 14.54 15.75
C ALA A 190 6.65 15.35 14.89
N LEU A 191 7.84 14.79 14.66
CA LEU A 191 8.84 15.36 13.74
C LEU A 191 8.37 15.28 12.29
N SER A 192 9.05 15.99 11.40
CA SER A 192 8.96 15.85 9.94
C SER A 192 10.30 15.42 9.36
N PHE A 193 10.26 14.65 8.28
CA PHE A 193 11.42 14.34 7.43
C PHE A 193 11.51 15.38 6.30
N ASN A 194 12.71 15.68 5.78
CA ASN A 194 12.84 16.49 4.56
C ASN A 194 12.19 15.86 3.32
N GLN A 195 12.01 14.54 3.35
CA GLN A 195 11.16 13.78 2.43
C GLN A 195 10.53 12.64 3.23
N HIS A 196 9.22 12.43 3.11
CA HIS A 196 8.55 11.35 3.82
C HIS A 196 8.59 10.05 3.01
N GLY A 197 9.73 9.34 3.08
CA GLY A 197 9.91 8.04 2.45
C GLY A 197 9.95 8.06 0.92
N GLY A 198 9.67 6.92 0.30
CA GLY A 198 9.69 6.75 -1.15
C GLY A 198 11.10 6.50 -1.70
N SER A 199 11.24 6.59 -3.02
CA SER A 199 12.53 6.36 -3.69
C SER A 199 13.49 7.53 -3.47
N VAL A 200 14.74 7.22 -3.13
CA VAL A 200 15.84 8.18 -3.01
C VAL A 200 17.12 7.62 -3.62
N HIS A 201 18.06 8.49 -3.96
CA HIS A 201 19.37 8.07 -4.46
C HIS A 201 20.28 7.57 -3.33
N LYS A 202 21.26 6.73 -3.67
CA LYS A 202 22.33 6.36 -2.72
C LYS A 202 23.08 7.62 -2.28
N GLY A 203 23.26 7.77 -0.98
CA GLY A 203 23.84 8.98 -0.38
C GLY A 203 22.83 10.08 -0.03
N PHE A 204 21.52 9.81 -0.13
CA PHE A 204 20.49 10.77 0.29
C PHE A 204 20.72 11.22 1.74
N SER A 205 20.70 12.53 1.96
CA SER A 205 20.89 13.13 3.27
C SER A 205 19.54 13.33 3.95
N LEU A 206 19.17 12.38 4.80
CA LEU A 206 17.94 12.42 5.59
C LEU A 206 18.10 13.42 6.73
N THR A 207 17.16 14.37 6.82
CA THR A 207 17.08 15.28 7.96
C THR A 207 15.74 15.18 8.67
N MET A 208 15.77 15.40 9.98
CA MET A 208 14.61 15.32 10.87
C MET A 208 14.43 16.67 11.58
N SER A 209 13.21 17.21 11.54
CA SER A 209 12.87 18.50 12.14
C SER A 209 11.71 18.36 13.14
N ALA A 210 11.94 18.75 14.39
CA ALA A 210 10.90 18.78 15.41
C ALA A 210 10.11 20.11 15.36
N PRO A 211 8.81 20.12 15.73
CA PRO A 211 7.98 21.33 15.63
C PRO A 211 8.34 22.51 16.57
N VAL A 212 9.16 22.31 17.62
CA VAL A 212 9.56 23.38 18.57
C VAL A 212 10.82 23.00 19.36
N GLY A 213 11.59 24.01 19.81
CA GLY A 213 12.92 23.88 20.44
C GLY A 213 13.00 23.13 21.79
N SER A 214 14.22 22.71 22.15
CA SER A 214 14.57 21.87 23.31
C SER A 214 13.94 20.47 23.35
N SER A 215 13.60 19.93 22.19
CA SER A 215 13.12 18.56 22.05
C SER A 215 14.24 17.64 21.55
N TYR A 216 14.31 16.42 22.07
CA TYR A 216 15.18 15.37 21.52
C TYR A 216 14.42 14.58 20.47
N ILE A 217 15.08 14.25 19.36
CA ILE A 217 14.57 13.29 18.38
C ILE A 217 15.33 11.98 18.58
N TYR A 218 14.61 10.87 18.74
CA TYR A 218 15.18 9.53 18.75
C TYR A 218 14.67 8.76 17.54
N TYR A 219 15.55 7.99 16.90
CA TYR A 219 15.21 7.25 15.68
C TYR A 219 15.86 5.86 15.63
N THR A 220 15.32 5.03 14.76
CA THR A 220 15.93 3.78 14.26
C THR A 220 15.86 3.77 12.74
N LEU A 221 16.68 2.93 12.10
CA LEU A 221 16.69 2.74 10.63
C LEU A 221 16.23 1.33 10.20
N ASN A 222 15.90 0.48 11.17
CA ASN A 222 15.56 -0.93 10.97
C ASN A 222 14.08 -1.24 11.24
N GLY A 223 13.23 -0.21 11.40
CA GLY A 223 11.80 -0.38 11.67
C GLY A 223 11.43 -0.72 13.12
N SER A 224 12.39 -0.71 14.06
CA SER A 224 12.08 -0.82 15.50
C SER A 224 11.62 0.52 16.08
N ASP A 225 10.76 0.51 17.10
CA ASP A 225 10.39 1.76 17.77
C ASP A 225 11.60 2.33 18.55
N PRO A 226 11.94 3.63 18.43
CA PRO A 226 13.01 4.24 19.23
C PRO A 226 12.70 4.38 20.72
N ARG A 227 11.48 4.05 21.14
CA ARG A 227 11.02 4.02 22.54
C ARG A 227 10.65 2.59 22.94
N GLU A 228 11.17 2.14 24.08
CA GLU A 228 10.77 0.88 24.69
C GLU A 228 9.32 0.94 25.22
N PRO A 229 8.43 0.01 24.83
CA PRO A 229 7.07 -0.05 25.35
C PRO A 229 7.04 -0.18 26.88
N LEU A 230 6.01 0.36 27.53
CA LEU A 230 5.78 0.33 29.00
C LEU A 230 6.75 1.15 29.84
N THR A 231 8.07 1.02 29.65
CA THR A 231 9.08 1.79 30.41
C THR A 231 9.21 3.22 29.88
N GLY A 232 9.02 3.42 28.57
CA GLY A 232 9.23 4.70 27.90
C GLY A 232 10.69 5.12 27.76
N ASN A 233 11.63 4.20 28.01
CA ASN A 233 13.05 4.44 27.82
C ASN A 233 13.37 4.71 26.35
N ALA A 234 14.27 5.65 26.10
CA ALA A 234 14.84 5.84 24.77
C ALA A 234 15.82 4.69 24.47
N VAL A 235 15.54 3.92 23.42
CA VAL A 235 16.40 2.82 22.93
C VAL A 235 16.92 3.09 21.51
N GLY A 236 16.35 4.08 20.82
CA GLY A 236 16.85 4.57 19.54
C GLY A 236 18.06 5.49 19.66
N THR A 237 18.66 5.80 18.52
CA THR A 237 19.75 6.76 18.42
C THR A 237 19.20 8.19 18.52
N GLN A 238 19.83 9.04 19.34
CA GLN A 238 19.49 10.45 19.38
C GLN A 238 19.99 11.14 18.10
N TYR A 239 19.11 11.85 17.40
CA TYR A 239 19.45 12.60 16.20
C TYR A 239 20.33 13.81 16.53
N ALA A 240 21.50 13.88 15.90
CA ALA A 240 22.49 14.94 16.10
C ALA A 240 22.81 15.74 14.82
N GLY A 241 22.30 15.31 13.67
CA GLY A 241 22.57 15.91 12.37
C GLY A 241 22.16 14.98 11.23
N PRO A 242 22.29 15.44 9.97
CA PRO A 242 21.86 14.69 8.80
C PRO A 242 22.46 13.27 8.73
N ILE A 243 21.66 12.32 8.26
CA ILE A 243 22.04 10.92 8.13
C ILE A 243 22.15 10.57 6.64
N THR A 244 23.31 10.10 6.21
CA THR A 244 23.51 9.63 4.84
C THR A 244 22.98 8.20 4.70
N LEU A 245 21.99 7.99 3.84
CA LEU A 245 21.43 6.68 3.55
C LEU A 245 22.20 5.99 2.42
N SER A 246 22.77 4.82 2.70
CA SER A 246 23.52 4.00 1.71
C SER A 246 22.73 2.80 1.18
N LYS A 247 21.62 2.46 1.83
CA LYS A 247 20.72 1.34 1.54
C LYS A 247 19.28 1.68 1.93
N SER A 248 18.33 0.89 1.46
CA SER A 248 16.94 1.03 1.86
C SER A 248 16.79 0.89 3.38
N VAL A 249 15.95 1.70 4.01
CA VAL A 249 15.75 1.73 5.47
C VAL A 249 14.29 1.96 5.82
N HIS A 250 13.84 1.37 6.92
CA HIS A 250 12.56 1.70 7.56
C HIS A 250 12.86 2.60 8.76
N VAL A 251 12.66 3.90 8.57
CA VAL A 251 12.93 4.89 9.60
C VAL A 251 11.73 4.98 10.51
N LYS A 252 11.96 4.86 11.81
CA LYS A 252 10.98 5.15 12.87
C LYS A 252 11.56 6.18 13.81
N ALA A 253 10.83 7.25 14.06
CA ALA A 253 11.33 8.36 14.86
C ALA A 253 10.25 8.99 15.75
N ARG A 254 10.67 9.47 16.91
CA ARG A 254 9.81 10.17 17.88
C ARG A 254 10.51 11.39 18.45
N VAL A 255 9.70 12.37 18.85
CA VAL A 255 10.14 13.53 19.63
C VAL A 255 9.91 13.24 21.11
N LEU A 256 10.89 13.56 21.96
CA LEU A 256 10.78 13.58 23.41
C LEU A 256 10.94 15.02 23.91
N TYR A 257 9.91 15.54 24.58
CA TYR A 257 9.91 16.88 25.17
C TYR A 257 9.26 16.87 26.55
N GLY A 258 9.98 17.37 27.57
CA GLY A 258 9.47 17.41 28.95
C GLY A 258 8.99 16.06 29.50
N GLY A 259 9.63 14.95 29.08
CA GLY A 259 9.23 13.59 29.45
C GLY A 259 8.04 13.02 28.68
N THR A 260 7.44 13.79 27.74
CA THR A 260 6.33 13.33 26.90
C THR A 260 6.84 12.98 25.50
N TRP A 261 6.48 11.79 25.04
CA TRP A 261 6.75 11.32 23.68
C TRP A 261 5.66 11.80 22.71
N SER A 262 6.06 12.17 21.49
CA SER A 262 5.13 12.34 20.37
C SER A 262 4.58 10.99 19.89
N ALA A 263 3.54 11.05 19.06
CA ALA A 263 3.21 9.94 18.18
C ALA A 263 4.41 9.57 17.29
N LEU A 264 4.47 8.31 16.87
CA LEU A 264 5.48 7.76 15.97
C LEU A 264 5.33 8.37 14.58
N ASN A 265 6.42 8.90 14.03
CA ASN A 265 6.52 9.14 12.59
C ASN A 265 7.40 8.05 11.97
N GLU A 266 6.93 7.40 10.91
CA GLU A 266 7.62 6.31 10.25
C GLU A 266 7.57 6.45 8.73
N ALA A 267 8.64 6.07 8.04
CA ALA A 267 8.71 6.07 6.58
C ALA A 267 9.74 5.06 6.08
N ILE A 268 9.48 4.44 4.92
CA ILE A 268 10.47 3.61 4.23
C ILE A 268 11.11 4.43 3.12
N PHE A 269 12.44 4.46 3.08
CA PHE A 269 13.23 5.05 2.00
C PHE A 269 13.82 3.92 1.18
N ALA A 270 13.38 3.78 -0.08
CA ALA A 270 13.93 2.80 -1.01
C ALA A 270 15.15 3.39 -1.73
N ILE A 271 16.28 2.70 -1.67
CA ILE A 271 17.48 3.04 -2.44
C ILE A 271 17.61 2.04 -3.59
N GLY A 272 17.44 2.58 -4.80
CA GLY A 272 17.53 1.84 -6.05
C GLY A 272 18.93 1.85 -6.67
N PRO A 273 19.08 1.32 -7.90
CA PRO A 273 18.02 0.90 -8.84
C PRO A 273 17.66 -0.61 -8.74
N VAL A 274 16.98 -1.03 -7.66
CA VAL A 274 16.67 -2.45 -7.41
C VAL A 274 15.58 -2.96 -8.37
N VAL A 275 14.51 -2.18 -8.59
CA VAL A 275 13.41 -2.54 -9.50
C VAL A 275 13.93 -2.79 -10.91
N GLU A 276 14.85 -1.94 -11.36
CA GLU A 276 15.38 -1.97 -12.71
C GLU A 276 16.36 -3.14 -12.90
N ASN A 277 17.06 -3.58 -11.85
CA ASN A 277 18.24 -4.43 -11.99
C ASN A 277 18.20 -5.78 -11.23
N LEU A 278 17.18 -6.05 -10.41
CA LEU A 278 17.03 -7.36 -9.77
C LEU A 278 16.06 -8.24 -10.57
N ARG A 279 16.42 -9.49 -10.85
CA ARG A 279 15.57 -10.44 -11.57
C ARG A 279 15.55 -11.78 -10.87
N ILE A 280 14.41 -12.46 -10.87
CA ILE A 280 14.31 -13.88 -10.56
C ILE A 280 14.84 -14.62 -11.80
N THR A 281 15.86 -15.46 -11.64
CA THR A 281 16.50 -16.17 -12.75
C THR A 281 16.20 -17.66 -12.75
N GLU A 282 15.81 -18.22 -11.61
CA GLU A 282 15.51 -19.65 -11.49
C GLU A 282 14.44 -19.91 -10.42
N ILE A 283 13.56 -20.87 -10.67
CA ILE A 283 12.55 -21.36 -9.71
C ILE A 283 12.58 -22.89 -9.72
N MET A 284 12.83 -23.48 -8.55
CA MET A 284 12.63 -24.91 -8.31
C MET A 284 11.33 -25.08 -7.51
N TYR A 285 10.21 -25.22 -8.22
CA TYR A 285 8.88 -25.34 -7.61
C TYR A 285 8.51 -26.79 -7.25
N HIS A 286 9.05 -27.79 -7.95
CA HIS A 286 8.79 -29.20 -7.67
C HIS A 286 10.08 -30.03 -7.78
N PRO A 287 10.86 -30.13 -6.69
CA PRO A 287 12.10 -30.90 -6.65
C PRO A 287 11.91 -32.38 -6.98
N LYS A 288 13.03 -33.06 -7.28
CA LYS A 288 13.00 -34.50 -7.57
C LYS A 288 12.45 -35.29 -6.39
N TYR A 289 11.53 -36.21 -6.65
CA TYR A 289 10.95 -37.12 -5.66
C TYR A 289 11.98 -37.72 -4.68
N THR A 290 11.80 -37.43 -3.40
CA THR A 290 12.63 -37.89 -2.26
C THR A 290 11.97 -39.03 -1.46
N GLY A 291 10.79 -39.51 -1.89
CA GLY A 291 9.94 -40.41 -1.10
C GLY A 291 8.59 -39.79 -0.72
N ASP A 292 8.45 -38.49 -0.91
CA ASP A 292 7.21 -37.73 -0.81
C ASP A 292 7.06 -36.88 -2.09
N PRO A 293 5.94 -36.98 -2.82
CA PRO A 293 5.74 -36.21 -4.05
C PRO A 293 5.47 -34.72 -3.81
N ASN A 294 5.30 -34.28 -2.56
CA ASN A 294 5.10 -32.88 -2.22
C ASN A 294 6.16 -32.38 -1.23
N ASP A 295 7.37 -32.96 -1.25
CA ASP A 295 8.48 -32.52 -0.39
C ASP A 295 9.01 -31.15 -0.85
N PRO A 296 8.79 -30.06 -0.09
CA PRO A 296 9.20 -28.73 -0.51
C PRO A 296 10.64 -28.41 -0.13
N ASN A 297 11.34 -29.29 0.61
CA ASN A 297 12.56 -28.90 1.33
C ASN A 297 13.72 -28.50 0.40
N GLU A 298 13.74 -29.01 -0.83
CA GLU A 298 14.72 -28.65 -1.87
C GLU A 298 14.24 -27.51 -2.80
N GLU A 299 13.07 -26.90 -2.54
CA GLU A 299 12.58 -25.74 -3.30
C GLU A 299 13.42 -24.49 -3.06
N PHE A 300 13.57 -23.67 -4.11
CA PHE A 300 14.28 -22.41 -4.05
C PHE A 300 13.87 -21.43 -5.14
N ILE A 301 14.20 -20.16 -4.93
CA ILE A 301 14.16 -19.10 -5.95
C ILE A 301 15.53 -18.44 -6.03
N GLU A 302 16.13 -18.39 -7.23
CA GLU A 302 17.36 -17.66 -7.50
C GLU A 302 17.05 -16.26 -8.03
N LEU A 303 17.79 -15.27 -7.54
CA LEU A 303 17.77 -13.90 -8.06
C LEU A 303 19.15 -13.47 -8.52
N LYS A 304 19.19 -12.57 -9.50
CA LYS A 304 20.39 -11.99 -10.07
C LYS A 304 20.33 -10.48 -10.12
N ASN A 305 21.45 -9.83 -9.83
CA ASN A 305 21.67 -8.44 -10.20
C ASN A 305 22.12 -8.36 -11.67
N ILE A 306 21.22 -7.98 -12.57
CA ILE A 306 21.51 -7.78 -14.01
C ILE A 306 22.15 -6.41 -14.30
N GLY A 307 22.18 -5.52 -13.31
CA GLY A 307 22.67 -4.16 -13.46
C GLY A 307 24.18 -4.02 -13.28
N PRO A 308 24.75 -2.87 -13.67
CA PRO A 308 26.19 -2.63 -13.62
C PRO A 308 26.74 -2.26 -12.24
N ASN A 309 25.87 -2.03 -11.25
CA ASN A 309 26.23 -1.54 -9.92
C ASN A 309 25.80 -2.54 -8.84
N THR A 310 26.54 -2.63 -7.74
CA THR A 310 26.12 -3.38 -6.55
C THR A 310 24.78 -2.87 -6.02
N LEU A 311 23.83 -3.79 -5.85
CA LEU A 311 22.55 -3.54 -5.22
C LEU A 311 22.63 -3.86 -3.72
N ASN A 312 21.84 -3.18 -2.91
CA ASN A 312 21.55 -3.64 -1.55
C ASN A 312 20.08 -4.08 -1.50
N LEU A 313 19.83 -5.30 -1.01
CA LEU A 313 18.50 -5.91 -1.07
C LEU A 313 17.68 -5.69 0.20
N ASN A 314 18.16 -4.89 1.17
CA ASN A 314 17.45 -4.68 2.42
C ASN A 314 15.99 -4.27 2.18
N LEU A 315 15.04 -5.00 2.79
CA LEU A 315 13.58 -4.82 2.67
C LEU A 315 12.96 -5.19 1.31
N VAL A 316 13.73 -5.69 0.33
CA VAL A 316 13.17 -6.38 -0.83
C VAL A 316 12.42 -7.62 -0.34
N LYS A 317 11.25 -7.92 -0.92
CA LYS A 317 10.38 -8.95 -0.36
C LYS A 317 9.54 -9.66 -1.41
N PHE A 318 9.25 -10.92 -1.12
CA PHE A 318 8.20 -11.67 -1.79
C PHE A 318 6.87 -11.43 -1.07
N THR A 319 5.81 -11.16 -1.84
CA THR A 319 4.46 -10.88 -1.34
C THR A 319 3.41 -11.86 -1.84
N GLU A 320 3.68 -12.57 -2.93
CA GLU A 320 2.87 -13.67 -3.46
C GLU A 320 3.77 -14.89 -3.72
N GLY A 321 3.21 -16.08 -3.55
CA GLY A 321 3.88 -17.38 -3.59
C GLY A 321 4.56 -17.75 -2.28
N ILE A 322 5.73 -17.14 -2.02
CA ILE A 322 6.47 -17.33 -0.76
C ILE A 322 6.46 -16.05 0.08
N HIS A 323 6.77 -16.19 1.37
CA HIS A 323 6.97 -15.05 2.26
C HIS A 323 8.42 -14.97 2.72
N PHE A 324 9.14 -13.98 2.22
CA PHE A 324 10.52 -13.68 2.58
C PHE A 324 10.80 -12.18 2.43
N THR A 325 11.61 -11.62 3.33
CA THR A 325 12.14 -10.26 3.24
C THR A 325 13.64 -10.32 3.40
N PHE A 326 14.36 -9.80 2.42
CA PHE A 326 15.81 -9.80 2.43
C PHE A 326 16.35 -8.93 3.58
N PRO A 327 17.34 -9.44 4.33
CA PRO A 327 18.08 -8.63 5.29
C PRO A 327 19.02 -7.66 4.56
N ASP A 328 19.90 -7.01 5.33
CA ASP A 328 20.95 -6.18 4.77
C ASP A 328 22.02 -7.01 4.06
N VAL A 329 21.83 -7.22 2.75
CA VAL A 329 22.77 -7.95 1.89
C VAL A 329 23.10 -7.13 0.64
N GLU A 330 24.38 -7.09 0.30
CA GLU A 330 24.86 -6.52 -0.96
C GLU A 330 24.94 -7.62 -2.03
N LEU A 331 24.52 -7.30 -3.25
CA LEU A 331 24.59 -8.19 -4.41
C LEU A 331 25.34 -7.47 -5.53
N ALA A 332 26.56 -7.90 -5.82
CA ALA A 332 27.42 -7.29 -6.82
C ALA A 332 26.84 -7.44 -8.25
N SER A 333 27.36 -6.66 -9.19
CA SER A 333 26.97 -6.74 -10.60
C SER A 333 27.16 -8.16 -11.13
N GLY A 334 26.09 -8.76 -11.67
CA GLY A 334 26.09 -10.12 -12.23
C GLY A 334 26.05 -11.25 -11.19
N GLU A 335 26.09 -10.94 -9.90
CA GLU A 335 26.03 -11.92 -8.81
C GLU A 335 24.60 -12.47 -8.64
N HIS A 336 24.52 -13.71 -8.18
CA HIS A 336 23.26 -14.40 -7.85
C HIS A 336 23.14 -14.62 -6.35
N ILE A 337 21.90 -14.70 -5.86
CA ILE A 337 21.56 -15.08 -4.49
C ILE A 337 20.34 -15.98 -4.52
N VAL A 338 20.32 -17.00 -3.67
CA VAL A 338 19.26 -18.01 -3.61
C VAL A 338 18.49 -17.90 -2.30
N VAL A 339 17.16 -17.90 -2.39
CA VAL A 339 16.26 -17.96 -1.23
C VAL A 339 15.67 -19.36 -1.18
N VAL A 340 15.80 -20.03 -0.03
CA VAL A 340 15.53 -21.48 0.10
C VAL A 340 14.43 -21.78 1.12
N LYS A 341 13.73 -22.91 0.92
CA LYS A 341 12.75 -23.44 1.87
C LYS A 341 13.44 -23.94 3.15
N GLU A 342 14.49 -24.73 2.97
CA GLU A 342 15.25 -25.35 4.06
C GLU A 342 16.74 -25.42 3.70
N HIS A 343 17.59 -24.78 4.50
CA HIS A 343 19.03 -24.67 4.20
C HIS A 343 19.72 -26.03 4.23
N THR A 344 19.41 -26.89 5.20
CA THR A 344 20.10 -28.18 5.37
C THR A 344 19.90 -29.10 4.17
N ALA A 345 18.67 -29.20 3.65
CA ALA A 345 18.27 -29.99 2.50
C ALA A 345 18.86 -29.40 1.21
N PHE A 346 18.77 -28.09 1.04
CA PHE A 346 19.37 -27.40 -0.10
C PHE A 346 20.88 -27.61 -0.15
N GLU A 347 21.60 -27.37 0.94
CA GLU A 347 23.06 -27.53 1.01
C GLU A 347 23.50 -28.98 0.84
N ALA A 348 22.72 -29.96 1.32
CA ALA A 348 23.01 -31.38 1.09
C ALA A 348 22.96 -31.75 -0.40
N LYS A 349 22.13 -31.07 -1.18
CA LYS A 349 21.94 -31.31 -2.61
C LYS A 349 22.88 -30.48 -3.50
N TYR A 350 22.98 -29.19 -3.23
CA TYR A 350 23.66 -28.20 -4.09
C TYR A 350 25.02 -27.74 -3.54
N GLY A 351 25.34 -28.07 -2.29
CA GLY A 351 26.58 -27.69 -1.61
C GLY A 351 26.53 -26.31 -0.95
N THR A 352 27.52 -26.03 -0.10
CA THR A 352 27.60 -24.81 0.72
C THR A 352 28.30 -23.64 0.04
N SER A 353 28.70 -23.78 -1.23
CA SER A 353 29.35 -22.71 -2.00
C SER A 353 28.36 -21.79 -2.72
N VAL A 354 27.07 -22.16 -2.75
CA VAL A 354 26.00 -21.33 -3.32
C VAL A 354 25.75 -20.14 -2.39
N ASN A 355 25.61 -18.95 -2.95
CA ASN A 355 25.27 -17.75 -2.19
C ASN A 355 23.79 -17.81 -1.77
N THR A 356 23.51 -18.36 -0.60
CA THR A 356 22.16 -18.41 -0.04
C THR A 356 21.89 -17.19 0.84
N ALA A 357 20.68 -16.63 0.74
CA ALA A 357 20.26 -15.54 1.61
C ALA A 357 20.16 -16.00 3.07
N GLU A 358 20.51 -15.12 4.01
CA GLU A 358 20.32 -15.40 5.43
C GLU A 358 18.81 -15.53 5.75
N GLY A 359 18.44 -16.62 6.42
CA GLY A 359 17.05 -16.97 6.71
C GLY A 359 16.41 -17.90 5.66
N GLN A 360 15.17 -18.31 5.90
CA GLN A 360 14.39 -19.18 5.01
C GLN A 360 13.04 -18.54 4.74
N TYR A 361 12.46 -18.82 3.58
CA TYR A 361 11.10 -18.37 3.31
C TYR A 361 10.08 -19.23 4.05
N THR A 362 8.90 -18.66 4.30
CA THR A 362 7.72 -19.41 4.77
C THR A 362 6.69 -19.53 3.65
N GLY A 363 5.72 -20.44 3.80
CA GLY A 363 4.95 -20.95 2.65
C GLY A 363 5.76 -22.00 1.88
N SER A 364 5.22 -22.48 0.76
CA SER A 364 5.85 -23.43 -0.17
C SER A 364 5.42 -23.04 -1.58
N LEU A 365 6.24 -23.38 -2.56
CA LEU A 365 5.86 -23.22 -3.95
C LEU A 365 4.79 -24.26 -4.33
N ALA A 366 3.81 -23.86 -5.13
CA ALA A 366 2.75 -24.74 -5.61
C ALA A 366 3.26 -25.63 -6.75
N ASN A 367 3.15 -26.96 -6.59
CA ASN A 367 3.57 -27.92 -7.61
C ASN A 367 2.81 -27.77 -8.94
N ASP A 368 1.60 -27.20 -8.95
CA ASP A 368 0.74 -27.00 -10.12
C ASP A 368 0.75 -25.57 -10.67
N GLY A 369 1.59 -24.69 -10.12
CA GLY A 369 1.71 -23.30 -10.55
C GLY A 369 1.02 -22.29 -9.62
N GLU A 370 1.59 -21.08 -9.57
CA GLU A 370 1.03 -19.95 -8.82
C GLU A 370 1.62 -18.62 -9.28
N ARG A 371 1.11 -17.53 -8.70
CA ARG A 371 1.64 -16.19 -8.87
C ARG A 371 2.82 -15.91 -7.94
N ILE A 372 3.93 -15.44 -8.50
CA ILE A 372 5.09 -14.93 -7.78
C ILE A 372 5.15 -13.42 -7.92
N ARG A 373 5.21 -12.71 -6.78
CA ARG A 373 5.42 -11.26 -6.75
C ARG A 373 6.60 -10.89 -5.87
N LEU A 374 7.60 -10.25 -6.49
CA LEU A 374 8.76 -9.67 -5.86
C LEU A 374 8.64 -8.14 -5.88
N GLU A 375 8.78 -7.51 -4.73
CA GLU A 375 8.67 -6.06 -4.55
C GLU A 375 9.92 -5.47 -3.92
N ASP A 376 10.19 -4.20 -4.22
CA ASP A 376 11.22 -3.42 -3.53
C ASP A 376 10.77 -2.99 -2.12
N ALA A 377 11.65 -2.27 -1.42
CA ALA A 377 11.42 -1.82 -0.05
C ALA A 377 10.12 -1.00 0.15
N ILE A 378 9.65 -0.27 -0.85
CA ILE A 378 8.43 0.56 -0.76
C ILE A 378 7.22 -0.08 -1.45
N GLY A 379 7.32 -1.33 -1.91
CA GLY A 379 6.23 -2.06 -2.55
C GLY A 379 6.11 -1.82 -4.06
N ARG A 380 7.15 -1.29 -4.72
CA ARG A 380 7.16 -1.26 -6.20
C ARG A 380 7.47 -2.66 -6.71
N THR A 381 6.65 -3.15 -7.62
CA THR A 381 6.85 -4.42 -8.29
C THR A 381 8.19 -4.45 -9.02
N ILE A 382 9.02 -5.44 -8.69
CA ILE A 382 10.23 -5.80 -9.42
C ILE A 382 9.87 -6.82 -10.50
N LEU A 383 9.16 -7.88 -10.12
CA LEU A 383 8.61 -8.91 -11.00
C LEU A 383 7.26 -9.38 -10.44
N ASP A 384 6.32 -9.66 -11.34
CA ASP A 384 5.00 -10.19 -11.04
C ASP A 384 4.56 -11.07 -12.22
N PHE A 385 4.52 -12.39 -12.02
CA PHE A 385 4.17 -13.36 -13.05
C PHE A 385 3.58 -14.63 -12.43
N GLU A 386 2.88 -15.41 -13.23
CA GLU A 386 2.42 -16.76 -12.87
C GLU A 386 3.28 -17.79 -13.59
N TYR A 387 3.67 -18.88 -12.92
CA TYR A 387 4.28 -20.04 -13.56
C TYR A 387 3.28 -21.20 -13.61
N GLY A 388 3.44 -22.09 -14.60
CA GLY A 388 2.65 -23.30 -14.76
C GLY A 388 3.54 -24.54 -14.87
N ASP A 389 3.03 -25.67 -14.39
CA ASP A 389 3.70 -26.98 -14.47
C ASP A 389 3.74 -27.54 -15.91
N ASP A 390 2.83 -27.08 -16.76
CA ASP A 390 2.72 -27.46 -18.17
C ASP A 390 3.73 -26.75 -19.10
N TRP A 391 4.43 -25.73 -18.61
CA TRP A 391 5.41 -24.97 -19.39
C TRP A 391 6.57 -25.85 -19.88
N TYR A 392 7.13 -26.67 -18.97
CA TYR A 392 8.24 -27.56 -19.26
C TYR A 392 8.13 -28.84 -18.40
N PRO A 393 7.59 -29.96 -18.93
CA PRO A 393 7.31 -31.15 -18.12
C PRO A 393 8.49 -31.78 -17.36
N ILE A 394 9.73 -31.46 -17.72
CA ILE A 394 10.91 -31.95 -17.00
C ILE A 394 11.18 -31.19 -15.68
N THR A 395 10.57 -30.02 -15.49
CA THR A 395 10.70 -29.21 -14.28
C THR A 395 9.70 -29.58 -13.19
N ASP A 396 8.74 -30.45 -13.53
CA ASP A 396 7.72 -30.96 -12.64
C ASP A 396 8.16 -32.29 -12.01
N GLY A 397 8.87 -32.23 -10.87
CA GLY A 397 9.32 -33.42 -10.14
C GLY A 397 10.49 -34.19 -10.81
N GLY A 398 10.97 -33.72 -11.96
CA GLY A 398 12.10 -34.29 -12.70
C GLY A 398 13.47 -33.91 -12.12
N GLY A 399 13.51 -32.94 -11.21
CA GLY A 399 14.74 -32.40 -10.61
C GLY A 399 15.40 -31.28 -11.42
N PHE A 400 14.69 -30.73 -12.41
CA PHE A 400 15.09 -29.54 -13.14
C PHE A 400 14.23 -28.36 -12.68
N SER A 401 14.78 -27.15 -12.74
CA SER A 401 14.12 -25.90 -12.40
C SER A 401 13.63 -25.18 -13.66
N LEU A 402 12.70 -24.24 -13.48
CA LEU A 402 12.40 -23.22 -14.48
C LEU A 402 13.52 -22.18 -14.48
N THR A 403 14.13 -21.93 -15.64
CA THR A 403 15.18 -20.92 -15.80
C THR A 403 14.72 -19.81 -16.73
N MET A 404 14.99 -18.56 -16.33
CA MET A 404 14.70 -17.38 -17.14
C MET A 404 15.54 -17.39 -18.43
N ILE A 405 14.88 -17.21 -19.58
CA ILE A 405 15.54 -17.23 -20.90
C ILE A 405 16.45 -16.02 -21.08
N ASP A 406 15.95 -14.82 -20.79
CA ASP A 406 16.71 -13.58 -20.91
C ASP A 406 16.44 -12.67 -19.70
N PRO A 407 17.35 -12.64 -18.70
CA PRO A 407 17.24 -11.74 -17.56
C PRO A 407 17.39 -10.26 -17.92
N SER A 408 18.05 -9.95 -19.05
CA SER A 408 18.28 -8.58 -19.51
C SER A 408 17.18 -8.05 -20.42
N ALA A 409 16.29 -8.95 -20.90
CA ALA A 409 15.06 -8.54 -21.53
C ALA A 409 14.38 -7.59 -20.55
N SER A 410 14.11 -6.37 -21.03
CA SER A 410 13.19 -5.50 -20.32
C SER A 410 11.93 -6.34 -20.13
N ALA A 411 11.55 -6.57 -18.88
CA ALA A 411 10.25 -7.12 -18.56
C ALA A 411 9.22 -6.13 -19.11
N MET A 412 8.92 -6.21 -20.42
CA MET A 412 7.65 -5.79 -20.97
C MET A 412 6.64 -6.84 -20.51
N TYR A 413 6.44 -6.92 -19.19
CA TYR A 413 5.18 -7.30 -18.60
C TYR A 413 4.38 -6.01 -18.38
N GLY A 414 4.25 -5.20 -19.43
CA GLY A 414 2.91 -4.80 -19.79
C GLY A 414 2.42 -6.00 -20.57
N SER A 415 1.50 -6.78 -20.01
CA SER A 415 0.75 -7.68 -20.86
C SER A 415 0.25 -6.84 -22.03
N ASP A 416 0.58 -7.23 -23.27
CA ASP A 416 -0.10 -6.67 -24.45
C ASP A 416 -1.62 -6.97 -24.40
N GLU A 417 -2.09 -7.68 -23.37
CA GLU A 417 -3.49 -7.69 -22.93
C GLU A 417 -3.97 -6.26 -22.62
N GLY A 418 -4.55 -5.65 -23.66
CA GLY A 418 -5.19 -4.35 -23.63
C GLY A 418 -4.56 -3.30 -24.53
N MET A 419 -3.36 -3.53 -25.09
CA MET A 419 -2.79 -2.61 -26.09
C MET A 419 -3.45 -2.88 -27.46
N VAL A 420 -4.23 -1.91 -27.94
CA VAL A 420 -5.06 -2.07 -29.13
C VAL A 420 -4.30 -1.75 -30.44
N ALA A 421 -3.30 -0.86 -30.37
CA ALA A 421 -2.42 -0.53 -31.49
C ALA A 421 -1.13 0.17 -30.99
N HIS A 422 -0.01 -0.01 -31.70
CA HIS A 422 1.26 0.67 -31.44
C HIS A 422 1.97 1.07 -32.74
N TRP A 423 1.81 2.33 -33.13
CA TRP A 423 2.53 2.94 -34.25
C TRP A 423 3.85 3.55 -33.78
N LYS A 424 4.96 3.00 -34.27
CA LYS A 424 6.31 3.45 -33.93
C LYS A 424 6.75 4.68 -34.72
N PHE A 425 6.06 4.96 -35.84
CA PHE A 425 6.39 6.03 -36.78
C PHE A 425 7.81 5.94 -37.32
N ASP A 426 8.30 4.73 -37.57
CA ASP A 426 9.65 4.43 -38.07
C ASP A 426 9.65 3.71 -39.44
N ASP A 427 8.50 3.66 -40.11
CA ASP A 427 8.28 2.97 -41.39
C ASP A 427 9.12 3.54 -42.55
N GLY A 428 9.49 4.82 -42.46
CA GLY A 428 10.48 5.47 -43.32
C GLY A 428 10.05 5.74 -44.77
N SER A 429 8.87 5.27 -45.19
CA SER A 429 8.27 5.59 -46.48
C SER A 429 6.77 5.23 -46.52
N GLY A 430 6.04 5.75 -47.51
CA GLY A 430 4.62 5.44 -47.70
C GLY A 430 3.68 6.37 -46.94
N GLY A 431 2.38 6.06 -47.01
CA GLY A 431 1.29 6.84 -46.41
C GLY A 431 0.61 6.13 -45.23
N THR A 432 1.29 5.16 -44.61
CA THR A 432 0.74 4.30 -43.58
C THR A 432 1.70 4.25 -42.40
N ALA A 433 1.19 4.40 -41.18
CA ALA A 433 1.89 4.09 -39.94
C ALA A 433 1.53 2.66 -39.54
N ILE A 434 2.50 1.74 -39.57
CA ILE A 434 2.21 0.31 -39.36
C ILE A 434 2.03 0.04 -37.88
N ASP A 435 0.96 -0.67 -37.54
CA ASP A 435 0.70 -1.15 -36.20
C ASP A 435 1.65 -2.31 -35.89
N SER A 436 2.57 -2.09 -34.97
CA SER A 436 3.61 -3.05 -34.64
C SER A 436 3.14 -4.20 -33.73
N VAL A 437 1.89 -4.15 -33.25
CA VAL A 437 1.33 -5.14 -32.31
C VAL A 437 0.02 -5.75 -32.77
N GLY A 438 -0.63 -5.18 -33.79
CA GLY A 438 -1.93 -5.61 -34.27
C GLY A 438 -2.12 -5.46 -35.78
N THR A 439 -3.35 -5.16 -36.19
CA THR A 439 -3.73 -4.95 -37.60
C THR A 439 -4.36 -3.58 -37.83
N CYS A 440 -4.31 -2.71 -36.82
CA CYS A 440 -4.92 -1.39 -36.83
C CYS A 440 -3.95 -0.36 -37.43
N ASP A 441 -3.52 -0.57 -38.67
CA ASP A 441 -2.62 0.36 -39.36
C ASP A 441 -3.24 1.77 -39.48
N GLY A 442 -2.43 2.79 -39.21
CA GLY A 442 -2.83 4.19 -39.33
C GLY A 442 -2.62 4.73 -40.74
N ILE A 443 -3.58 5.49 -41.26
CA ILE A 443 -3.48 6.22 -42.53
C ILE A 443 -2.96 7.63 -42.23
N LEU A 444 -1.87 8.01 -42.88
CA LEU A 444 -1.31 9.35 -42.75
C LEU A 444 -2.13 10.35 -43.57
N VAL A 445 -2.63 11.39 -42.92
CA VAL A 445 -3.47 12.43 -43.54
C VAL A 445 -2.77 13.78 -43.40
N GLY A 446 -2.82 14.58 -44.46
CA GLY A 446 -2.10 15.85 -44.58
C GLY A 446 -0.89 15.73 -45.51
N ASP A 447 0.13 16.56 -45.29
CA ASP A 447 1.41 16.56 -46.00
C ASP A 447 2.58 16.14 -45.11
N THR A 448 2.30 15.27 -44.12
CA THR A 448 3.30 14.58 -43.30
C THR A 448 4.47 14.04 -44.11
N THR A 449 5.68 14.14 -43.57
CA THR A 449 6.91 13.66 -44.23
C THR A 449 7.75 12.77 -43.32
N TRP A 450 8.35 11.75 -43.91
CA TRP A 450 9.35 10.93 -43.22
C TRP A 450 10.67 11.69 -43.08
N THR A 451 11.25 11.66 -41.89
CA THR A 451 12.49 12.36 -41.54
C THR A 451 13.42 11.45 -40.74
N ALA A 452 14.64 11.91 -40.44
CA ALA A 452 15.54 11.20 -39.56
C ALA A 452 15.07 11.32 -38.10
N GLY A 453 14.87 10.18 -37.44
CA GLY A 453 14.49 10.11 -36.03
C GLY A 453 15.70 10.18 -35.10
N ARG A 454 15.46 10.27 -33.79
CA ARG A 454 16.53 10.08 -32.78
C ARG A 454 17.12 8.66 -32.82
N ILE A 455 16.32 7.70 -33.23
CA ILE A 455 16.69 6.32 -33.54
C ILE A 455 15.95 6.00 -34.85
N GLY A 456 16.68 5.59 -35.90
CA GLY A 456 16.06 5.22 -37.19
C GLY A 456 15.38 6.40 -37.90
N THR A 457 14.18 6.15 -38.44
CA THR A 457 13.35 7.17 -39.09
C THR A 457 12.24 7.66 -38.15
N ALA A 458 11.63 8.80 -38.47
CA ALA A 458 10.51 9.38 -37.72
C ALA A 458 9.49 10.00 -38.69
N LEU A 459 8.25 10.18 -38.23
CA LEU A 459 7.24 10.94 -38.94
C LEU A 459 7.20 12.39 -38.44
N SER A 460 7.22 13.35 -39.38
CA SER A 460 7.13 14.78 -39.08
C SER A 460 5.72 15.30 -39.34
N PHE A 461 5.16 15.98 -38.34
CA PHE A 461 3.92 16.74 -38.40
C PHE A 461 4.28 18.23 -38.38
N ASP A 462 3.80 19.02 -39.32
CA ASP A 462 4.12 20.45 -39.42
C ASP A 462 3.29 21.33 -38.45
N GLY A 463 2.30 20.71 -37.81
CA GLY A 463 1.38 21.35 -36.87
C GLY A 463 0.12 21.93 -37.52
N TYR A 464 -0.11 21.72 -38.82
CA TYR A 464 -1.25 22.22 -39.58
C TYR A 464 -1.92 21.12 -40.41
N GLY A 465 -3.04 20.58 -39.92
CA GLY A 465 -3.87 19.65 -40.69
C GLY A 465 -3.34 18.21 -40.80
N ASP A 466 -2.16 17.93 -40.26
CA ASP A 466 -1.57 16.60 -40.20
C ASP A 466 -2.13 15.76 -39.04
N TYR A 467 -2.55 14.52 -39.32
CA TYR A 467 -2.94 13.54 -38.30
C TYR A 467 -2.90 12.10 -38.84
N VAL A 468 -2.98 11.13 -37.93
CA VAL A 468 -3.12 9.70 -38.27
C VAL A 468 -4.60 9.33 -38.13
N ALA A 469 -5.20 8.83 -39.19
CA ALA A 469 -6.55 8.30 -39.20
C ALA A 469 -6.53 6.78 -39.05
N VAL A 470 -7.55 6.21 -38.39
CA VAL A 470 -7.74 4.76 -38.29
C VAL A 470 -9.01 4.40 -39.04
N ASP A 471 -8.96 3.34 -39.86
CA ASP A 471 -10.15 2.85 -40.54
C ASP A 471 -11.17 2.34 -39.50
N GLY A 472 -12.38 2.93 -39.48
CA GLY A 472 -13.39 2.68 -38.44
C GLY A 472 -13.43 3.69 -37.28
N GLY A 473 -12.51 4.65 -37.19
CA GLY A 473 -12.53 5.71 -36.16
C GLY A 473 -12.05 5.25 -34.76
N VAL A 474 -12.26 6.07 -33.72
CA VAL A 474 -11.81 5.76 -32.34
C VAL A 474 -12.44 4.49 -31.75
N ASP A 475 -13.57 4.05 -32.30
CA ASP A 475 -14.22 2.79 -31.91
C ASP A 475 -13.40 1.56 -32.31
N ALA A 476 -12.53 1.67 -33.33
CA ALA A 476 -11.55 0.62 -33.68
C ALA A 476 -10.40 0.51 -32.66
N LEU A 477 -10.24 1.50 -31.79
CA LEU A 477 -9.27 1.53 -30.69
C LEU A 477 -9.89 1.18 -29.33
N ALA A 478 -11.20 0.88 -29.29
CA ALA A 478 -11.87 0.44 -28.08
C ALA A 478 -11.58 -1.06 -27.85
N GLY A 479 -10.57 -1.35 -27.03
CA GLY A 479 -10.23 -2.71 -26.64
C GLY A 479 -11.41 -3.40 -25.96
N ASN A 480 -11.63 -4.68 -26.28
CA ASN A 480 -12.54 -5.53 -25.53
C ASN A 480 -11.95 -5.74 -24.13
N SER A 481 -12.50 -5.07 -23.14
CA SER A 481 -12.12 -5.24 -21.73
C SER A 481 -12.48 -6.66 -21.25
N PHE A 482 -11.45 -7.44 -20.91
CA PHE A 482 -11.51 -8.50 -19.90
C PHE A 482 -10.34 -8.33 -18.95
#